data_AF-A0AAV4DTR1-F1
#
_entry.id   AF-A0AAV4DTR1-F1
#
_cell.length_a   1.000
_cell.length_b   1.000
_cell.length_c   1.000
_cell.angle_alpha   90.00
_cell.angle_beta   90.00
_cell.angle_gamma   90.00
#
_symmetry.space_group_name_H-M   'P 1'
#
loop_
_entity.id
_entity.type
_entity.pdbx_description
1 polymer ?
#
loop_
_entity_poly.entity_id
_entity_poly.type
_entity_poly.pdbx_seq_one_letter_code
_entity_poly.pdbx_strand_id
1 'polypeptide(L)'
;MLFTRFVSGTRVVAPGNDVTISGYLFKNFGSHSNNYPCAYLTAAAAIGMKKNDVDMFISRLEKVLSKCKSSLEAQRDSSTPNKLEEYS
;
A
#
# COMPACT_ATOMS: atom_id res chain seq x y z
N MET A 1 1.45 9.18 0.01
CA MET A 1 1.25 8.56 -1.32
C MET A 1 2.53 8.70 -2.14
N LEU A 2 2.83 7.74 -3.02
CA LEU A 2 4.05 7.70 -3.86
C LEU A 2 3.91 8.55 -5.14
N PHE A 3 2.75 8.47 -5.78
CA PHE A 3 2.44 9.21 -7.01
C PHE A 3 2.66 10.73 -6.86
N THR A 4 2.20 11.32 -5.77
CA THR A 4 2.37 12.75 -5.46
C THR A 4 3.81 13.17 -5.19
N ARG A 5 4.74 12.21 -5.08
CA ARG A 5 6.17 12.44 -4.89
C ARG A 5 6.96 12.12 -6.15
N PHE A 6 6.35 12.20 -7.33
CA PHE A 6 6.97 11.94 -8.62
C PHE A 6 7.60 10.54 -8.73
N VAL A 7 6.97 9.54 -8.10
CA VAL A 7 7.29 8.13 -8.32
C VAL A 7 6.17 7.56 -9.19
N SER A 8 6.48 7.29 -10.47
CA SER A 8 5.59 6.67 -11.45
C SER A 8 6.03 5.24 -11.75
N GLY A 9 5.12 4.42 -12.27
CA GLY A 9 5.41 3.03 -12.65
C GLY A 9 5.37 2.01 -11.50
N THR A 10 5.30 2.45 -10.24
CA THR A 10 5.09 1.54 -9.11
C THR A 10 3.63 1.16 -8.95
N ARG A 11 3.35 -0.14 -8.76
CA ARG A 11 1.98 -0.62 -8.50
C ARG A 11 1.89 -1.18 -7.09
N VAL A 12 0.90 -0.70 -6.32
CA VAL A 12 0.53 -1.29 -5.04
C VAL A 12 -0.58 -2.30 -5.28
N VAL A 13 -0.37 -3.54 -4.85
CA VAL A 13 -1.35 -4.61 -4.93
C VAL A 13 -1.82 -4.92 -3.51
N ALA A 14 -3.04 -4.48 -3.19
CA ALA A 14 -3.68 -4.72 -1.92
C ALA A 14 -4.73 -5.84 -2.05
N PRO A 15 -4.95 -6.64 -0.99
CA PRO A 15 -6.05 -7.59 -0.92
C PRO A 15 -7.42 -6.89 -1.00
N GLY A 16 -8.43 -7.58 -1.52
CA GLY A 16 -9.81 -7.14 -1.62
C GLY A 16 -10.14 -6.30 -2.86
N ASN A 17 -9.24 -6.20 -3.83
CA ASN A 17 -9.48 -5.42 -5.04
C ASN A 17 -10.19 -6.25 -6.12
N ASP A 18 -11.51 -6.32 -6.07
CA ASP A 18 -12.30 -7.07 -7.04
C ASP A 18 -12.78 -6.17 -8.19
N VAL A 19 -12.56 -6.60 -9.44
CA VAL A 19 -12.88 -5.80 -10.64
C VAL A 19 -13.58 -6.68 -11.68
N THR A 20 -14.67 -6.17 -12.26
CA THR A 20 -15.35 -6.82 -13.40
C THR A 20 -14.85 -6.23 -14.71
N ILE A 21 -14.28 -7.08 -15.58
CA ILE A 21 -13.80 -6.69 -16.91
C ILE A 21 -14.48 -7.57 -17.95
N SER A 22 -15.15 -6.96 -18.92
CA SER A 22 -15.88 -7.66 -19.99
C SER A 22 -16.83 -8.75 -19.48
N GLY A 23 -17.52 -8.48 -18.35
CA GLY A 23 -18.48 -9.39 -17.74
C GLY A 23 -17.88 -10.50 -16.86
N TYR A 24 -16.55 -10.60 -16.76
CA TYR A 24 -15.89 -11.53 -15.86
C TYR A 24 -15.39 -10.85 -14.58
N LEU A 25 -15.68 -11.45 -13.43
CA LEU A 25 -15.23 -10.98 -12.12
C LEU A 25 -13.82 -11.48 -11.82
N PHE A 26 -12.85 -10.57 -11.82
CA PHE A 26 -11.50 -10.83 -11.34
C PHE A 26 -11.40 -10.50 -9.86
N LYS A 27 -11.21 -11.53 -9.03
CA LYS A 27 -10.90 -11.36 -7.61
C LYS A 27 -9.45 -10.93 -7.43
N ASN A 28 -9.20 -10.01 -6.49
CA ASN A 28 -7.85 -9.52 -6.20
C ASN A 28 -7.08 -9.08 -7.46
N PHE A 29 -7.76 -8.33 -8.33
CA PHE A 29 -7.26 -7.86 -9.60
C PHE A 29 -5.91 -7.14 -9.46
N GLY A 30 -4.94 -7.60 -10.24
CA GLY A 30 -3.55 -7.15 -10.20
C GLY A 30 -2.57 -8.05 -9.46
N SER A 31 -3.06 -9.00 -8.66
CA SER A 31 -2.21 -9.99 -7.99
C SER A 31 -1.94 -11.26 -8.82
N HIS A 32 -2.61 -11.39 -9.97
CA HIS A 32 -2.60 -12.58 -10.82
C HIS A 32 -2.96 -13.89 -10.09
N SER A 33 -3.60 -13.79 -8.92
CA SER A 33 -4.09 -14.90 -8.11
C SER A 33 -5.32 -14.46 -7.32
N ASN A 34 -6.28 -15.36 -7.12
CA ASN A 34 -7.46 -15.03 -6.31
C ASN A 34 -7.12 -14.88 -4.82
N ASN A 35 -6.03 -15.46 -4.33
CA ASN A 35 -5.64 -15.46 -2.91
C ASN A 35 -4.12 -15.34 -2.78
N TYR A 36 -3.56 -14.20 -3.18
CA TYR A 36 -2.15 -13.94 -2.91
C TYR A 36 -1.94 -13.68 -1.39
N PRO A 37 -0.88 -14.25 -0.76
CA PRO A 37 -0.79 -14.31 0.70
C PRO A 37 -0.57 -12.96 1.40
N CYS A 38 -0.11 -11.92 0.69
CA CYS A 38 0.18 -10.62 1.29
C CYS A 38 -0.02 -9.45 0.32
N ALA A 39 -0.15 -8.24 0.87
CA ALA A 39 -0.03 -7.03 0.07
C ALA A 39 1.43 -6.84 -0.38
N TYR A 40 1.64 -6.34 -1.59
CA TYR A 40 2.99 -6.08 -2.10
C TYR A 40 3.05 -4.84 -3.00
N LEU A 41 4.27 -4.36 -3.23
CA LEU A 41 4.57 -3.25 -4.12
C LEU A 41 5.51 -3.72 -5.21
N THR A 42 5.20 -3.39 -6.46
CA THR A 42 6.10 -3.64 -7.59
C THR A 42 6.85 -2.37 -7.98
N ALA A 43 8.12 -2.54 -8.28
CA ALA A 43 8.98 -1.55 -8.93
C ALA A 43 9.82 -2.30 -9.97
N ALA A 44 10.05 -1.70 -11.14
CA ALA A 44 10.80 -2.31 -12.22
C ALA A 44 11.82 -1.32 -12.78
N ALA A 45 13.01 -1.83 -13.15
CA ALA A 45 14.03 -1.07 -13.84
C ALA A 45 13.92 -1.32 -15.34
N ALA A 46 13.33 -0.37 -16.06
CA ALA A 46 13.25 -0.41 -17.52
C ALA A 46 14.54 0.14 -18.17
N ILE A 47 14.66 -0.02 -19.49
CA ILE A 47 15.77 0.54 -20.27
C ILE A 47 15.91 2.05 -20.03
N GLY A 48 17.13 2.51 -19.79
CA GLY A 48 17.43 3.92 -19.53
C GLY A 48 17.32 4.36 -18.07
N MET A 49 16.93 3.48 -17.13
CA MET A 49 16.95 3.79 -15.70
C MET A 49 18.39 3.99 -15.20
N LYS A 50 18.61 5.04 -14.42
CA LYS A 50 19.91 5.38 -13.82
C LYS A 50 19.90 5.05 -12.33
N LYS A 51 21.10 4.89 -11.75
CA LYS A 51 21.27 4.69 -10.30
C LYS A 51 20.58 5.78 -9.48
N ASN A 52 20.69 7.04 -9.93
CA ASN A 52 20.05 8.17 -9.24
C ASN A 52 18.52 8.04 -9.17
N ASP A 53 17.87 7.42 -10.16
CA ASP A 53 16.42 7.18 -10.14
C ASP A 53 16.06 6.19 -9.03
N VAL A 54 16.88 5.16 -8.85
CA VAL A 54 16.74 4.16 -7.79
C VAL A 54 16.96 4.80 -6.41
N ASP A 55 18.03 5.58 -6.26
CA ASP A 55 18.35 6.27 -5.00
C ASP A 55 17.21 7.24 -4.59
N MET A 56 16.68 8.00 -5.56
CA MET A 56 15.53 8.88 -5.33
C MET A 56 14.27 8.10 -4.99
N PHE A 57 14.02 6.97 -5.66
CA PHE A 57 12.88 6.11 -5.38
C PHE A 57 12.91 5.58 -3.94
N ILE A 58 14.04 5.03 -3.50
CA ILE A 58 14.21 4.49 -2.14
C ILE A 58 14.02 5.58 -1.08
N SER A 59 14.65 6.75 -1.25
CA SER A 59 14.50 7.88 -0.31
C SER A 59 13.04 8.35 -0.20
N ARG A 60 12.31 8.38 -1.32
CA ARG A 60 10.90 8.76 -1.32
C ARG A 60 10.01 7.68 -0.70
N LEU A 61 10.31 6.41 -0.98
CA LEU A 61 9.59 5.26 -0.43
C LEU A 61 9.69 5.21 1.09
N GLU A 62 10.90 5.36 1.63
CA GLU A 62 11.16 5.41 3.07
C GLU A 62 10.30 6.47 3.76
N LYS A 63 10.30 7.71 3.23
CA LYS A 63 9.48 8.81 3.76
C LYS A 63 7.97 8.51 3.75
N VAL A 64 7.50 7.75 2.76
CA VAL A 64 6.08 7.36 2.68
C VAL A 64 5.76 6.30 3.72
N LEU A 65 6.60 5.26 3.84
CA LEU A 65 6.41 4.17 4.79
C LEU A 65 6.47 4.66 6.24
N SER A 66 7.44 5.51 6.57
CA SER A 66 7.54 6.11 7.92
C SER A 66 6.30 6.92 8.26
N LYS A 67 5.77 7.72 7.32
CA LYS A 67 4.52 8.47 7.54
C LYS A 67 3.32 7.53 7.75
N CYS A 68 3.22 6.44 6.97
CA CYS A 68 2.16 5.46 7.14
C CYS A 68 2.22 4.75 8.49
N LYS A 69 3.43 4.41 8.96
CA LYS A 69 3.63 3.78 10.28
C LYS A 69 3.16 4.70 11.41
N SER A 70 3.56 5.97 11.40
CA SER A 70 3.13 6.92 12.43
C SER A 70 1.62 7.15 12.44
N SER A 71 0.97 7.14 11.27
CA SER A 71 -0.49 7.23 11.19
C SER A 71 -1.20 5.98 11.74
N LEU A 72 -0.62 4.79 11.59
CA LEU A 72 -1.15 3.56 12.18
C LEU A 72 -1.02 3.54 13.70
N GLU A 73 0.10 4.05 14.23
CA GLU A 73 0.32 4.18 15.68
C GLU A 73 -0.67 5.18 16.29
N ALA A 74 -0.86 6.35 15.66
CA ALA A 74 -1.84 7.35 16.11
C ALA A 74 -3.29 6.85 16.09
N GLN A 75 -3.66 5.93 15.20
CA GLN A 75 -5.00 5.33 15.17
C GLN A 75 -5.19 4.19 16.19
N ARG A 76 -4.11 3.52 16.61
CA ARG A 76 -4.18 2.52 17.69
C ARG A 76 -4.48 3.17 19.04
N ASP A 77 -3.92 4.35 19.31
CA ASP A 77 -4.14 5.04 20.59
C ASP A 77 -5.57 5.58 20.76
N SER A 78 -6.30 5.81 19.67
CA SER A 78 -7.70 6.29 19.70
C SER A 78 -8.77 5.20 19.79
N SER A 79 -8.39 3.91 19.84
CA SER A 79 -9.32 2.77 19.78
C SER A 79 -9.40 1.93 21.06
N THR A 80 -9.00 2.48 22.21
CA THR A 80 -9.30 1.87 23.52
C THR A 80 -10.72 2.26 23.96
N PRO A 81 -11.74 1.38 23.92
CA PRO A 81 -13.02 1.70 24.53
C PRO A 81 -12.87 1.66 26.05
N ASN A 82 -13.21 2.77 26.72
CA ASN A 82 -13.42 2.82 28.17
C ASN A 82 -14.49 1.78 28.54
N LYS A 83 -14.06 0.62 29.03
CA LYS A 83 -14.92 -0.42 29.57
C LYS A 83 -15.01 -0.28 31.09
N LEU A 84 -15.54 0.85 31.57
CA LEU A 84 -15.77 1.09 33.00
C LEU A 84 -16.95 2.07 33.19
N GLU A 85 -18.17 1.69 32.80
CA GLU A 85 -19.40 2.36 33.27
C GLU A 85 -20.65 1.52 32.92
N GLU A 86 -20.72 0.28 33.43
CA GLU A 86 -21.98 -0.48 33.44
C GLU A 86 -21.98 -1.49 34.60
N TYR A 87 -21.97 -0.96 35.84
CA TYR A 87 -22.42 -1.65 37.05
C TYR A 87 -22.78 -0.58 38.09
N SER A 88 -23.98 -0.03 37.99
CA SER A 88 -24.66 0.72 39.07
C SER A 88 -26.16 0.60 38.86
#